data_AF-A0AAD8Y2N9-F1
#
_entry.id   AF-A0AAD8Y2N9-F1
#
_cell.length_a   1.000
_cell.length_b   1.000
_cell.length_c   1.000
_cell.angle_alpha   90.00
_cell.angle_beta   90.00
_cell.angle_gamma   90.00
#
_symmetry.space_group_name_H-M   'P 1'
#
loop_
_entity.id
_entity.type
_entity.pdbx_description
1 polymer ?
#
loop_
_entity_poly.entity_id
_entity_poly.type
_entity_poly.pdbx_seq_one_letter_code
_entity_poly.pdbx_strand_id
1 'polypeptide(L)'
;MKLLNRLYLTALTLSSLEATSAFVARPHLPSTSVSLHGKKDSSDEVVQQQAFSAGSFIEFEEKKRIHVGKIDAVEHKSSGGARYTVIDSEGKKFNIADKSVRYSMACPNSPGQANKLYEEFISAQDTPMKSLQESLDVSPELLEMAWEEATEELDGEAHADLTPSSFVELVHAHAASAMEKYLTWKLLQSDMAHVFFKEIKSHGRIVAFRAKPRKAVDNAKDMFCRDQDNEDNELCFV
;
A
#
# COMPACT_ATOMS: atom_id res chain seq x y z
N MET A 1 -13.56 13.11 -53.75
CA MET A 1 -13.36 14.48 -54.27
C MET A 1 -13.21 15.40 -53.06
N LYS A 2 -11.98 15.64 -52.59
CA LYS A 2 -11.06 16.74 -52.96
C LYS A 2 -11.56 18.14 -52.56
N LEU A 3 -10.82 18.70 -51.58
CA LEU A 3 -10.32 20.09 -51.49
C LEU A 3 -11.39 21.15 -51.11
N LEU A 4 -11.14 22.22 -50.34
CA LEU A 4 -9.94 22.89 -49.85
C LEU A 4 -10.46 23.94 -48.84
N ASN A 5 -9.79 24.16 -47.71
CA ASN A 5 -9.48 25.55 -47.34
C ASN A 5 -8.23 25.63 -46.45
N ARG A 6 -7.18 26.19 -47.04
CA ARG A 6 -6.01 26.82 -46.40
C ARG A 6 -6.52 28.12 -45.74
N LEU A 7 -6.00 28.69 -44.66
CA LEU A 7 -4.66 29.12 -44.22
C LEU A 7 -4.82 29.41 -42.71
N TYR A 8 -3.82 29.29 -41.83
CA TYR A 8 -2.75 30.26 -41.67
C TYR A 8 -1.58 29.67 -40.87
N LEU A 9 -0.39 30.02 -41.34
CA LEU A 9 0.93 29.73 -40.79
C LEU A 9 1.36 30.93 -39.93
N THR A 10 1.97 30.70 -38.76
CA THR A 10 3.01 31.55 -38.12
C THR A 10 3.46 30.84 -36.83
N ALA A 11 4.59 30.13 -36.86
CA ALA A 11 5.92 30.59 -36.48
C ALA A 11 6.11 30.71 -34.94
N LEU A 12 6.64 29.63 -34.32
CA LEU A 12 7.18 29.65 -32.96
C LEU A 12 8.70 29.51 -33.05
N THR A 13 9.38 30.55 -32.57
CA THR A 13 10.84 30.67 -32.47
C THR A 13 11.36 29.83 -31.30
N LEU A 14 12.32 28.94 -31.58
CA LEU A 14 13.16 28.30 -30.57
C LEU A 14 14.15 29.33 -30.00
N SER A 15 14.11 29.54 -28.69
CA SER A 15 15.18 30.20 -27.94
C SER A 15 15.94 29.15 -27.15
N SER A 16 17.12 28.78 -27.65
CA SER A 16 18.10 27.95 -26.95
C SER A 16 18.81 28.81 -25.91
N LEU A 17 18.73 28.42 -24.63
CA LEU A 17 19.52 29.01 -23.55
C LEU A 17 20.85 28.26 -23.43
N GLU A 18 21.94 29.00 -23.67
CA GLU A 18 23.31 28.57 -23.40
C GLU A 18 23.57 28.55 -21.89
N ALA A 19 24.08 27.43 -21.37
CA ALA A 19 24.68 27.35 -20.05
C ALA A 19 26.20 27.24 -20.22
N THR A 20 26.91 28.33 -19.91
CA THR A 20 28.35 28.33 -19.73
C THR A 20 28.66 27.96 -18.28
N SER A 21 29.47 26.92 -18.07
CA SER A 21 30.17 26.70 -16.81
C SER A 21 31.56 26.19 -17.12
N ALA A 22 32.56 26.96 -16.69
CA ALA A 22 33.96 26.62 -16.75
C ALA A 22 34.50 26.64 -15.32
N PHE A 23 35.01 25.52 -14.81
CA PHE A 23 36.11 25.52 -13.85
C PHE A 23 36.87 24.18 -13.90
N VAL A 24 38.05 24.26 -14.52
CA VAL A 24 39.36 23.66 -14.15
C VAL A 24 39.47 22.14 -14.01
N ALA A 25 40.04 21.52 -15.05
CA ALA A 25 40.72 20.23 -14.99
C ALA A 25 42.18 20.39 -14.52
N ARG A 26 42.68 19.45 -13.70
CA ARG A 26 44.10 19.18 -13.47
C ARG A 26 44.40 17.70 -13.79
N PRO A 27 45.55 17.35 -14.40
CA PRO A 27 45.80 16.00 -14.92
C PRO A 27 46.80 15.16 -14.10
N HIS A 28 46.83 13.85 -14.44
CA HIS A 28 47.90 12.81 -14.30
C HIS A 28 48.06 12.11 -12.93
N LEU A 29 48.29 10.78 -12.77
CA LEU A 29 48.76 9.65 -13.61
C LEU A 29 48.32 8.28 -12.98
N PRO A 30 48.49 7.12 -13.65
CA PRO A 30 47.87 5.84 -13.32
C PRO A 30 48.68 4.98 -12.34
N SER A 31 48.00 4.08 -11.63
CA SER A 31 48.64 2.94 -10.97
C SER A 31 47.79 1.69 -11.18
N THR A 32 48.27 0.80 -12.05
CA THR A 32 47.83 -0.58 -12.15
C THR A 32 48.65 -1.44 -11.20
N SER A 33 47.98 -2.19 -10.31
CA SER A 33 48.35 -3.58 -10.05
C SER A 33 47.18 -4.35 -9.44
N VAL A 34 47.07 -5.59 -9.90
CA VAL A 34 46.00 -6.55 -9.67
C VAL A 34 46.29 -7.37 -8.40
N SER A 35 45.25 -7.70 -7.64
CA SER A 35 44.88 -9.08 -7.24
C SER A 35 44.33 -9.19 -5.81
N LEU A 36 43.05 -9.59 -5.76
CA LEU A 36 42.40 -10.55 -4.85
C LEU A 36 43.08 -10.79 -3.50
N HIS A 37 42.37 -10.49 -2.40
CA HIS A 37 42.14 -11.40 -1.27
C HIS A 37 40.89 -10.91 -0.51
N GLY A 38 39.90 -11.81 -0.40
CA GLY A 38 38.60 -11.50 0.17
C GLY A 38 38.65 -11.09 1.63
N LYS A 39 37.93 -10.01 1.96
CA LYS A 39 37.34 -9.82 3.27
C LYS A 39 35.84 -9.65 3.06
N LYS A 40 35.13 -10.52 3.76
CA LYS A 40 33.68 -10.56 3.94
C LYS A 40 33.28 -9.27 4.65
N ASP A 41 33.04 -8.21 3.88
CA ASP A 41 32.29 -7.06 4.37
C ASP A 41 30.82 -7.48 4.38
N SER A 42 30.37 -7.91 5.56
CA SER A 42 28.95 -7.88 5.89
C SER A 42 28.55 -6.41 5.97
N SER A 43 28.26 -5.81 4.81
CA SER A 43 27.38 -4.65 4.74
C SER A 43 25.97 -5.14 5.06
N ASP A 44 25.73 -5.49 6.32
CA ASP A 44 24.40 -5.41 6.89
C ASP A 44 24.10 -3.90 6.99
N GLU A 45 23.76 -3.30 5.84
CA GLU A 45 22.82 -2.18 5.85
C GLU A 45 21.55 -2.76 6.47
N VAL A 46 21.46 -2.68 7.81
CA VAL A 46 20.21 -2.81 8.51
C VAL A 46 19.34 -1.72 7.93
N VAL A 47 18.52 -2.06 6.93
CA VAL A 47 17.47 -1.21 6.40
C VAL A 47 16.60 -0.88 7.60
N GLN A 48 16.90 0.28 8.21
CA GLN A 48 16.26 0.73 9.43
C GLN A 48 14.85 1.09 9.01
N GLN A 49 13.94 0.15 9.21
CA GLN A 49 12.54 0.32 8.92
C GLN A 49 12.09 1.63 9.56
N GLN A 50 11.59 2.56 8.74
CA GLN A 50 11.21 3.87 9.22
C GLN A 50 10.08 3.67 10.24
N ALA A 51 10.38 3.96 11.50
CA ALA A 51 9.40 3.86 12.57
C ALA A 51 8.24 4.82 12.28
N PHE A 52 7.04 4.43 12.70
CA PHE A 52 5.89 5.32 12.60
C PHE A 52 6.12 6.56 13.46
N SER A 53 5.74 7.71 12.93
CA SER A 53 5.85 8.98 13.64
C SER A 53 4.85 9.08 14.80
N ALA A 54 5.25 9.82 15.84
CA ALA A 54 4.28 10.29 16.83
C ALA A 54 3.18 11.10 16.13
N GLY A 55 1.94 10.92 16.61
CA GLY A 55 0.74 11.51 16.02
C GLY A 55 -0.01 10.61 15.05
N SER A 56 0.62 9.59 14.45
CA SER A 56 -0.05 8.68 13.51
C SER A 56 -1.19 7.90 14.17
N PHE A 57 -2.23 7.61 13.39
CA PHE A 57 -3.32 6.73 13.81
C PHE A 57 -3.02 5.31 13.38
N ILE A 58 -3.27 4.35 14.25
CA ILE A 58 -2.97 2.95 14.01
C ILE A 58 -4.10 2.03 14.45
N GLU A 59 -4.23 0.90 13.74
CA GLU A 59 -4.90 -0.30 14.25
C GLU A 59 -3.82 -1.24 14.76
N PHE A 60 -3.99 -1.78 15.97
CA PHE A 60 -3.01 -2.67 16.59
C PHE A 60 -3.67 -3.81 17.36
N GLU A 61 -2.93 -4.90 17.51
CA GLU A 61 -3.34 -6.04 18.30
C GLU A 61 -2.60 -6.07 19.64
N GLU A 62 -3.36 -6.13 20.74
CA GLU A 62 -2.86 -6.34 22.09
C GLU A 62 -3.68 -7.47 22.74
N LYS A 63 -3.01 -8.53 23.21
CA LYS A 63 -3.66 -9.69 23.86
C LYS A 63 -4.84 -10.27 23.07
N LYS A 64 -4.69 -10.41 21.75
CA LYS A 64 -5.73 -10.91 20.82
C LYS A 64 -6.96 -10.03 20.67
N ARG A 65 -6.88 -8.77 21.11
CA ARG A 65 -7.91 -7.76 20.87
C ARG A 65 -7.36 -6.71 19.93
N ILE A 66 -8.20 -6.28 19.01
CA ILE A 66 -7.89 -5.21 18.07
C ILE A 66 -8.31 -3.90 18.71
N HIS A 67 -7.45 -2.89 18.56
CA HIS A 67 -7.65 -1.55 19.09
C HIS A 67 -7.29 -0.53 18.02
N VAL A 68 -7.98 0.62 18.03
CA VAL A 68 -7.59 1.81 17.29
C VAL A 68 -7.02 2.84 18.27
N GLY A 69 -5.91 3.47 17.90
CA GLY A 69 -5.24 4.43 18.76
C GLY A 69 -4.35 5.43 18.02
N LYS A 70 -3.90 6.45 18.75
CA LYS A 70 -2.93 7.44 18.31
C LYS A 70 -1.58 7.18 18.97
N ILE A 71 -0.50 7.20 18.18
CA ILE A 71 0.87 7.13 18.73
C ILE A 71 1.17 8.43 19.48
N ASP A 72 1.42 8.33 20.78
CA ASP A 72 1.81 9.43 21.66
C ASP A 72 3.34 9.62 21.66
N ALA A 73 4.08 8.51 21.74
CA ALA A 73 5.53 8.52 21.77
C ALA A 73 6.15 7.30 21.08
N VAL A 74 7.35 7.48 20.54
CA VAL A 74 8.14 6.45 19.85
C VAL A 74 9.45 6.26 20.62
N GLU A 75 9.75 5.01 20.98
CA GLU A 75 11.01 4.63 21.62
C GLU A 75 11.79 3.71 20.67
N HIS A 76 12.99 4.15 20.27
CA HIS A 76 13.88 3.37 19.43
C HIS A 76 14.80 2.50 20.30
N LYS A 77 14.83 1.20 20.01
CA LYS A 77 15.76 0.27 20.63
C LYS A 77 17.12 0.35 19.94
N SER A 78 18.17 0.10 20.71
CA SER A 78 19.54 -0.05 20.20
C SER A 78 19.67 -1.15 19.15
N SER A 79 18.75 -2.13 19.13
CA SER A 79 18.68 -3.19 18.13
C SER A 79 17.98 -2.80 16.81
N GLY A 80 17.65 -1.52 16.60
CA GLY A 80 17.01 -1.02 15.38
C GLY A 80 15.47 -1.13 15.35
N GLY A 81 14.84 -1.77 16.34
CA GLY A 81 13.37 -1.87 16.43
C GLY A 81 12.72 -0.68 17.15
N ALA A 82 11.41 -0.48 16.96
CA ALA A 82 10.64 0.55 17.66
C ALA A 82 9.60 -0.03 18.64
N ARG A 83 9.29 0.73 19.69
CA ARG A 83 8.11 0.56 20.55
C ARG A 83 7.30 1.84 20.53
N TYR A 84 5.99 1.68 20.64
CA TYR A 84 5.05 2.79 20.58
C TYR A 84 4.26 2.89 21.88
N THR A 85 4.21 4.09 22.44
CA THR A 85 3.19 4.43 23.43
C THR A 85 1.97 4.93 22.66
N VAL A 86 0.83 4.29 22.86
CA VAL A 86 -0.40 4.51 22.10
C VAL A 86 -1.51 4.85 23.06
N ILE A 87 -2.31 5.86 22.74
CA ILE A 87 -3.52 6.22 23.48
C ILE A 87 -4.71 5.82 22.60
N ASP A 88 -5.57 4.93 23.09
CA ASP A 88 -6.77 4.52 22.35
C ASP A 88 -7.91 5.56 22.47
N SER A 89 -9.05 5.24 21.86
CA SER A 89 -10.27 6.07 21.91
C SER A 89 -10.86 6.23 23.32
N GLU A 90 -10.58 5.30 24.22
CA GLU A 90 -11.03 5.31 25.62
C GLU A 90 -10.05 6.06 26.55
N GLY A 91 -8.95 6.60 26.00
CA GLY A 91 -7.89 7.28 26.76
C GLY A 91 -6.94 6.32 27.47
N LYS A 92 -7.03 5.02 27.22
CA LYS A 92 -6.16 4.00 27.79
C LYS A 92 -4.82 3.99 27.06
N LYS A 93 -3.75 3.91 27.86
CA LYS A 93 -2.38 3.85 27.36
C LYS A 93 -1.91 2.42 27.16
N PHE A 94 -1.31 2.15 26.00
CA PHE A 94 -0.66 0.90 25.65
C PHE A 94 0.79 1.13 25.29
N ASN A 95 1.63 0.14 25.55
CA ASN A 95 3.02 0.13 25.11
C ASN A 95 3.26 -1.11 24.24
N ILE A 96 3.22 -0.93 22.93
CA ILE A 96 3.20 -2.02 21.95
C ILE A 96 4.52 -2.11 21.19
N ALA A 97 4.82 -3.30 20.68
CA ALA A 97 5.95 -3.50 19.77
C ALA A 97 5.53 -3.15 18.33
N ASP A 98 6.50 -2.82 17.47
CA ASP A 98 6.21 -2.48 16.06
C ASP A 98 5.39 -3.55 15.32
N LYS A 99 5.71 -4.83 15.54
CA LYS A 99 4.99 -5.98 14.96
C LYS A 99 3.52 -6.11 15.38
N SER A 100 3.10 -5.41 16.43
CA SER A 100 1.71 -5.40 16.89
C SER A 100 0.84 -4.42 16.09
N VAL A 101 1.46 -3.51 15.32
CA VAL A 101 0.74 -2.59 14.44
C VAL A 101 0.26 -3.36 13.20
N ARG A 102 -1.05 -3.34 12.94
CA ARG A 102 -1.66 -3.99 11.77
C ARG A 102 -1.79 -3.03 10.60
N TYR A 103 -2.22 -1.80 10.89
CA TYR A 103 -2.41 -0.74 9.92
C TYR A 103 -1.99 0.61 10.51
N SER A 104 -1.52 1.52 9.67
CA SER A 104 -1.14 2.88 10.05
C SER A 104 -1.57 3.88 8.99
N MET A 105 -2.03 5.05 9.42
CA MET A 105 -2.27 6.21 8.57
C MET A 105 -1.71 7.48 9.22
N ALA A 106 -1.28 8.41 8.38
CA ALA A 106 -0.80 9.71 8.84
C ALA A 106 -1.95 10.53 9.40
N CYS A 107 -1.69 11.26 10.49
CA CYS A 107 -2.64 12.23 11.03
C CYS A 107 -2.61 13.51 10.17
N PRO A 108 -3.77 14.04 9.75
CA PRO A 108 -3.87 15.35 9.12
C PRO A 108 -3.27 16.45 10.00
N ASN A 109 -2.75 17.51 9.37
CA ASN A 109 -2.15 18.65 10.07
C ASN A 109 -3.20 19.54 10.78
N SER A 110 -4.45 19.51 10.30
CA SER A 110 -5.54 20.30 10.89
C SER A 110 -6.20 19.52 12.04
N PRO A 111 -6.31 20.09 13.26
CA PRO A 111 -6.93 19.41 14.41
C PRO A 111 -8.36 18.95 14.14
N GLY A 112 -9.17 19.75 13.44
CA GLY A 112 -10.56 19.38 13.12
C GLY A 112 -10.65 18.20 12.16
N GLN A 113 -9.80 18.16 11.13
CA GLN A 113 -9.73 17.04 10.19
C GLN A 113 -9.16 15.78 10.85
N ALA A 114 -8.17 15.95 11.74
CA ALA A 114 -7.59 14.86 12.50
C ALA A 114 -8.62 14.19 13.41
N ASN A 115 -9.42 14.97 14.14
CA ASN A 115 -10.47 14.44 15.01
C ASN A 115 -11.54 13.71 14.20
N LYS A 116 -12.01 14.30 13.10
CA LYS A 116 -12.99 13.67 12.20
C LYS A 116 -12.47 12.34 11.65
N LEU A 117 -11.25 12.32 11.14
CA LEU A 117 -10.62 11.10 10.61
C LEU A 117 -10.47 10.03 11.70
N TYR A 118 -10.12 10.43 12.93
CA TYR A 118 -9.97 9.49 14.03
C TYR A 118 -11.31 8.89 14.46
N GLU A 119 -12.38 9.69 14.54
CA GLU A 119 -13.74 9.21 14.82
C GLU A 119 -14.22 8.24 13.73
N GLU A 120 -14.00 8.59 12.46
CA GLU A 120 -14.31 7.71 11.32
C GLU A 120 -13.54 6.39 11.43
N PHE A 121 -12.25 6.44 11.76
CA PHE A 121 -11.41 5.25 11.90
C PHE A 121 -11.88 4.34 13.05
N ILE A 122 -12.26 4.89 14.21
CA ILE A 122 -12.84 4.13 15.32
C ILE A 122 -14.13 3.45 14.88
N SER A 123 -15.05 4.19 14.23
CA SER A 123 -16.32 3.63 13.78
C SER A 123 -16.15 2.52 12.73
N ALA A 124 -15.11 2.65 11.91
CA ALA A 124 -14.80 1.71 10.84
C ALA A 124 -14.14 0.40 11.32
N GLN A 125 -13.66 0.36 12.57
CA GLN A 125 -13.01 -0.82 13.17
C GLN A 125 -13.93 -2.04 13.16
N ASP A 126 -15.19 -1.86 13.53
CA ASP A 126 -16.16 -2.96 13.69
C ASP A 126 -17.19 -3.03 12.54
N THR A 127 -16.95 -2.32 11.43
CA THR A 127 -17.85 -2.36 10.27
C THR A 127 -17.91 -3.78 9.68
N PRO A 128 -19.12 -4.36 9.54
CA PRO A 128 -19.31 -5.66 8.90
C PRO A 128 -18.85 -5.65 7.44
N MET A 129 -18.39 -6.80 6.93
CA MET A 129 -17.81 -6.90 5.59
C MET A 129 -18.78 -6.47 4.48
N LYS A 130 -20.06 -6.85 4.59
CA LYS A 130 -21.10 -6.44 3.63
C LYS A 130 -21.25 -4.93 3.54
N SER A 131 -21.22 -4.24 4.68
CA SER A 131 -21.28 -2.77 4.72
C SER A 131 -20.01 -2.13 4.15
N LEU A 132 -18.84 -2.79 4.26
CA LEU A 132 -17.61 -2.31 3.62
C LEU A 132 -17.73 -2.32 2.09
N GLN A 133 -18.23 -3.43 1.52
CA GLN A 133 -18.48 -3.56 0.08
C GLN A 133 -19.42 -2.47 -0.44
N GLU A 134 -20.55 -2.27 0.25
CA GLU A 134 -21.52 -1.22 -0.09
C GLU A 134 -20.90 0.19 0.04
N SER A 135 -20.09 0.44 1.08
CA SER A 135 -19.47 1.76 1.30
C SER A 135 -18.39 2.10 0.28
N LEU A 136 -17.69 1.08 -0.22
CA LEU A 136 -16.65 1.22 -1.23
C LEU A 136 -17.20 1.05 -2.65
N ASP A 137 -18.47 0.69 -2.82
CA ASP A 137 -19.04 0.35 -4.13
C ASP A 137 -18.21 -0.72 -4.88
N VAL A 138 -17.80 -1.77 -4.15
CA VAL A 138 -16.99 -2.88 -4.69
C VAL A 138 -17.81 -4.17 -4.72
N SER A 139 -18.16 -4.61 -5.92
CA SER A 139 -18.80 -5.90 -6.19
C SER A 139 -17.78 -7.03 -6.38
N PRO A 140 -18.20 -8.31 -6.32
CA PRO A 140 -17.31 -9.43 -6.63
C PRO A 140 -16.74 -9.38 -8.06
N GLU A 141 -17.53 -8.90 -9.03
CA GLU A 141 -17.09 -8.68 -10.41
C GLU A 141 -15.96 -7.63 -10.48
N LEU A 142 -16.04 -6.55 -9.71
CA LEU A 142 -14.98 -5.55 -9.64
C LEU A 142 -13.69 -6.11 -9.03
N LEU A 143 -13.79 -7.02 -8.05
CA LEU A 143 -12.61 -7.72 -7.52
C LEU A 143 -11.97 -8.63 -8.57
N GLU A 144 -12.78 -9.32 -9.37
CA GLU A 144 -12.30 -10.17 -10.46
C GLU A 144 -11.61 -9.35 -11.55
N MET A 145 -12.22 -8.25 -12.01
CA MET A 145 -11.60 -7.36 -12.99
C MET A 145 -10.29 -6.74 -12.46
N ALA A 146 -10.27 -6.31 -11.20
CA ALA A 146 -9.05 -5.79 -10.59
C ALA A 146 -7.93 -6.85 -10.52
N TRP A 147 -8.33 -8.12 -10.33
CA TRP A 147 -7.40 -9.24 -10.37
C TRP A 147 -6.90 -9.53 -11.79
N GLU A 148 -7.77 -9.52 -12.79
CA GLU A 148 -7.41 -9.71 -14.20
C GLU A 148 -6.41 -8.64 -14.65
N GLU A 149 -6.70 -7.36 -14.40
CA GLU A 149 -5.78 -6.25 -14.72
C GLU A 149 -4.41 -6.44 -14.03
N ALA A 150 -4.41 -6.74 -12.72
CA ALA A 150 -3.19 -6.97 -11.96
C ALA A 150 -2.40 -8.21 -12.44
N THR A 151 -3.01 -9.10 -13.22
CA THR A 151 -2.31 -10.21 -13.89
C THR A 151 -1.91 -9.90 -15.33
N GLU A 152 -2.64 -9.04 -16.03
CA GLU A 152 -2.41 -8.67 -17.44
C GLU A 152 -1.29 -7.64 -17.63
N GLU A 153 -1.06 -6.74 -16.67
CA GLU A 153 0.04 -5.76 -16.75
C GLU A 153 1.45 -6.41 -16.80
N LEU A 154 1.54 -7.75 -16.76
CA LEU A 154 2.74 -8.51 -16.46
C LEU A 154 2.92 -9.70 -17.40
N ASP A 155 3.25 -9.41 -18.65
CA ASP A 155 3.92 -10.33 -19.55
C ASP A 155 5.31 -10.70 -18.99
N GLY A 156 5.38 -11.62 -18.01
CA GLY A 156 6.59 -12.42 -17.79
C GLY A 156 7.00 -12.79 -16.37
N GLU A 157 7.32 -11.84 -15.47
CA GLU A 157 8.27 -12.20 -14.38
C GLU A 157 8.03 -11.62 -12.97
N ALA A 158 6.98 -10.84 -12.70
CA ALA A 158 6.65 -10.46 -11.32
C ALA A 158 5.14 -10.29 -11.17
N HIS A 159 4.49 -11.01 -10.25
CA HIS A 159 3.09 -10.73 -9.89
C HIS A 159 2.98 -9.31 -9.29
N ALA A 160 2.02 -8.50 -9.74
CA ALA A 160 1.84 -7.14 -9.25
C ALA A 160 1.37 -7.21 -7.80
N ASP A 161 2.09 -6.49 -6.94
CA ASP A 161 1.70 -6.29 -5.56
C ASP A 161 0.73 -5.10 -5.53
N LEU A 162 -0.56 -5.40 -5.40
CA LEU A 162 -1.63 -4.42 -5.32
C LEU A 162 -1.67 -3.81 -3.91
N THR A 163 -1.63 -2.49 -3.83
CA THR A 163 -1.83 -1.77 -2.57
C THR A 163 -3.28 -1.30 -2.46
N PRO A 164 -3.78 -0.99 -1.25
CA PRO A 164 -5.10 -0.37 -1.11
C PRO A 164 -5.24 0.94 -1.89
N SER A 165 -4.15 1.68 -2.08
CA SER A 165 -4.16 2.93 -2.87
C SER A 165 -4.36 2.62 -4.35
N SER A 166 -3.56 1.70 -4.90
CA SER A 166 -3.65 1.33 -6.32
C SER A 166 -4.96 0.61 -6.66
N PHE A 167 -5.53 -0.16 -5.73
CA PHE A 167 -6.86 -0.77 -5.92
C PHE A 167 -7.95 0.30 -6.10
N VAL A 168 -8.00 1.28 -5.20
CA VAL A 168 -8.99 2.37 -5.28
C VAL A 168 -8.80 3.20 -6.55
N GLU A 169 -7.54 3.48 -6.92
CA GLU A 169 -7.22 4.19 -8.17
C GLU A 169 -7.67 3.40 -9.41
N LEU A 170 -7.52 2.08 -9.40
CA LEU A 170 -7.96 1.20 -10.47
C LEU A 170 -9.49 1.15 -10.59
N VAL A 171 -10.19 0.94 -9.48
CA VAL A 171 -11.65 0.74 -9.48
C VAL A 171 -12.43 2.04 -9.63
N HIS A 172 -11.98 3.12 -8.98
CA HIS A 172 -12.73 4.38 -8.91
C HIS A 172 -12.09 5.54 -9.68
N ALA A 173 -10.93 5.34 -10.30
CA ALA A 173 -10.24 6.34 -11.13
C ALA A 173 -9.94 7.68 -10.41
N HIS A 174 -9.73 7.65 -9.10
CA HIS A 174 -9.28 8.80 -8.31
C HIS A 174 -8.25 8.43 -7.26
N ALA A 175 -7.50 9.42 -6.77
CA ALA A 175 -6.55 9.22 -5.68
C ALA A 175 -7.30 8.80 -4.40
N ALA A 176 -6.81 7.75 -3.75
CA ALA A 176 -7.43 7.20 -2.55
C ALA A 176 -7.23 8.11 -1.33
N SER A 177 -8.31 8.38 -0.60
CA SER A 177 -8.28 9.02 0.71
C SER A 177 -7.71 8.09 1.80
N ALA A 178 -7.39 8.63 2.98
CA ALA A 178 -6.87 7.83 4.09
C ALA A 178 -7.86 6.75 4.56
N MET A 179 -9.17 7.07 4.56
CA MET A 179 -10.21 6.11 4.94
C MET A 179 -10.45 5.08 3.85
N GLU A 180 -10.51 5.46 2.58
CA GLU A 180 -10.68 4.48 1.48
C GLU A 180 -9.54 3.46 1.49
N LYS A 181 -8.29 3.89 1.74
CA LYS A 181 -7.16 2.98 1.90
C LYS A 181 -7.36 2.00 3.05
N TYR A 182 -7.90 2.45 4.18
CA TYR A 182 -8.13 1.60 5.34
C TYR A 182 -9.28 0.62 5.12
N LEU A 183 -10.41 1.10 4.60
CA LEU A 183 -11.58 0.27 4.30
C LEU A 183 -11.23 -0.77 3.22
N THR A 184 -10.50 -0.37 2.19
CA THR A 184 -9.99 -1.27 1.15
C THR A 184 -9.01 -2.28 1.73
N TRP A 185 -8.10 -1.87 2.62
CA TRP A 185 -7.21 -2.79 3.32
C TRP A 185 -7.97 -3.84 4.14
N LYS A 186 -9.10 -3.47 4.77
CA LYS A 186 -9.99 -4.43 5.45
C LYS A 186 -10.73 -5.33 4.46
N LEU A 187 -11.27 -4.77 3.37
CA LEU A 187 -11.96 -5.52 2.32
C LEU A 187 -11.06 -6.59 1.70
N LEU A 188 -9.80 -6.24 1.41
CA LEU A 188 -8.83 -7.16 0.80
C LEU A 188 -8.34 -8.28 1.75
N GLN A 189 -8.69 -8.20 3.04
CA GLN A 189 -8.49 -9.27 4.03
C GLN A 189 -9.71 -10.20 4.16
N SER A 190 -10.79 -9.96 3.40
CA SER A 190 -11.97 -10.84 3.40
C SER A 190 -11.69 -12.17 2.72
N ASP A 191 -12.47 -13.19 3.08
CA ASP A 191 -12.39 -14.51 2.43
C ASP A 191 -12.65 -14.41 0.91
N MET A 192 -13.56 -13.52 0.51
CA MET A 192 -13.87 -13.25 -0.91
C MET A 192 -12.67 -12.63 -1.64
N ALA A 193 -12.03 -11.61 -1.09
CA ALA A 193 -10.82 -11.05 -1.70
C ALA A 193 -9.65 -12.05 -1.68
N HIS A 194 -9.58 -12.91 -0.67
CA HIS A 194 -8.61 -14.00 -0.60
C HIS A 194 -8.83 -15.08 -1.66
N VAL A 195 -9.95 -15.10 -2.39
CA VAL A 195 -10.08 -15.93 -3.60
C VAL A 195 -9.06 -15.48 -4.66
N PHE A 196 -8.93 -14.16 -4.84
CA PHE A 196 -8.14 -13.55 -5.91
C PHE A 196 -6.72 -13.15 -5.48
N PHE A 197 -6.57 -12.70 -4.23
CA PHE A 197 -5.33 -12.08 -3.75
C PHE A 197 -4.72 -12.84 -2.57
N LYS A 198 -3.41 -12.69 -2.41
CA LYS A 198 -2.64 -13.20 -1.27
C LYS A 198 -1.98 -12.05 -0.53
N GLU A 199 -2.13 -12.00 0.79
CA GLU A 199 -1.44 -11.01 1.63
C GLU A 199 0.08 -11.13 1.51
N ILE A 200 0.73 -10.01 1.23
CA ILE A 200 2.18 -9.84 1.32
C ILE A 200 2.49 -9.16 2.64
N LYS A 201 3.18 -9.90 3.51
CA LYS A 201 3.56 -9.43 4.83
C LYS A 201 5.02 -9.05 4.88
N SER A 202 5.30 -7.87 5.44
CA SER A 202 6.64 -7.44 5.82
C SER A 202 6.65 -7.16 7.32
N HIS A 203 7.58 -7.79 8.04
CA HIS A 203 7.69 -7.69 9.51
C HIS A 203 6.38 -7.97 10.28
N GLY A 204 5.56 -8.89 9.76
CA GLY A 204 4.28 -9.28 10.36
C GLY A 204 3.10 -8.39 9.99
N ARG A 205 3.29 -7.37 9.14
CA ARG A 205 2.27 -6.40 8.73
C ARG A 205 1.94 -6.58 7.26
N ILE A 206 0.67 -6.45 6.89
CA ILE A 206 0.23 -6.54 5.49
C ILE A 206 0.63 -5.24 4.79
N VAL A 207 1.49 -5.33 3.79
CA VAL A 207 1.97 -4.16 3.01
C VAL A 207 1.38 -4.09 1.61
N ALA A 208 0.98 -5.23 1.06
CA ALA A 208 0.36 -5.32 -0.26
C ALA A 208 -0.41 -6.65 -0.39
N PHE A 209 -1.10 -6.81 -1.52
CA PHE A 209 -1.90 -7.97 -1.88
C PHE A 209 -1.49 -8.42 -3.28
N ARG A 210 -0.96 -9.63 -3.38
CA ARG A 210 -0.47 -10.18 -4.65
C ARG A 210 -1.57 -10.91 -5.38
N ALA A 211 -1.79 -10.59 -6.64
CA ALA A 211 -2.70 -11.33 -7.51
C ALA A 211 -2.27 -12.81 -7.61
N LYS A 212 -3.21 -13.73 -7.42
CA LYS A 212 -2.95 -15.17 -7.54
C LYS A 212 -2.94 -15.60 -9.02
N PRO A 213 -2.20 -16.65 -9.40
CA PRO A 213 -2.32 -17.22 -10.75
C PRO A 213 -3.73 -17.75 -11.02
N ARG A 214 -4.21 -17.72 -12.28
CA ARG A 214 -5.54 -18.23 -12.69
C ARG A 214 -5.90 -19.57 -12.05
N LYS A 215 -5.04 -20.57 -12.21
CA LYS A 215 -5.25 -21.91 -11.63
C LYS A 215 -5.47 -21.87 -10.10
N ALA A 216 -4.82 -20.96 -9.38
CA ALA A 216 -4.99 -20.82 -7.94
C ALA A 216 -6.31 -20.11 -7.59
N VAL A 217 -6.76 -19.17 -8.42
CA VAL A 217 -8.09 -18.53 -8.30
C VAL A 217 -9.19 -19.53 -8.57
N ASP A 218 -9.12 -20.31 -9.65
CA ASP A 218 -10.13 -21.33 -9.97
C ASP A 218 -10.32 -22.32 -8.81
N ASN A 219 -9.21 -22.83 -8.24
CA ASN A 219 -9.27 -23.70 -7.07
C ASN A 219 -9.83 -23.01 -5.82
N ALA A 220 -9.52 -21.72 -5.62
CA ALA A 220 -10.01 -20.96 -4.48
C ALA A 220 -11.50 -20.63 -4.61
N LYS A 221 -11.98 -20.29 -5.81
CA LYS A 221 -13.41 -20.12 -6.14
C LYS A 221 -14.18 -21.40 -5.85
N ASP A 222 -13.71 -22.53 -6.36
CA ASP A 222 -14.31 -23.85 -6.12
C ASP A 222 -14.44 -24.18 -4.62
N MET A 223 -13.42 -23.83 -3.82
CA MET A 223 -13.47 -24.06 -2.37
C MET A 223 -14.41 -23.07 -1.67
N PHE A 224 -14.34 -21.79 -2.04
CA PHE A 224 -15.16 -20.73 -1.47
C PHE A 224 -16.65 -21.01 -1.68
N CYS A 225 -17.05 -21.42 -2.89
CA CYS A 225 -18.43 -21.67 -3.27
C CYS A 225 -18.99 -23.02 -2.81
N ARG A 226 -18.16 -23.90 -2.26
CA ARG A 226 -18.62 -25.12 -1.57
C ARG A 226 -18.98 -24.87 -0.12
N ASP A 227 -18.59 -23.73 0.43
CA ASP A 227 -18.95 -23.34 1.78
C ASP A 227 -20.41 -22.87 1.81
N GLN A 228 -21.20 -23.43 2.72
CA GLN A 228 -22.63 -23.12 2.84
C GLN A 228 -22.87 -21.66 3.21
N ASP A 229 -21.92 -21.04 3.92
CA ASP A 229 -22.01 -19.63 4.30
C ASP A 229 -21.82 -18.69 3.09
N ASN A 230 -21.35 -19.21 1.95
CA ASN A 230 -21.06 -18.46 0.73
C ASN A 230 -21.88 -18.91 -0.50
N GLU A 231 -22.81 -19.85 -0.34
CA GLU A 231 -23.58 -20.44 -1.46
C GLU A 231 -24.37 -19.36 -2.25
N ASP A 232 -24.88 -18.34 -1.54
CA ASP A 232 -25.62 -17.22 -2.12
C ASP A 232 -24.73 -16.05 -2.58
N ASN A 233 -23.40 -16.19 -2.51
CA ASN A 233 -22.49 -15.12 -2.92
C ASN A 233 -22.49 -14.99 -4.46
N GLU A 234 -22.59 -13.77 -4.98
CA GLU A 234 -22.62 -13.51 -6.43
C GLU A 234 -21.40 -14.10 -7.15
N LEU A 235 -20.24 -14.17 -6.48
CA LEU A 235 -19.03 -14.79 -7.00
C LEU A 235 -19.20 -16.25 -7.41
N CYS A 236 -20.16 -16.96 -6.82
CA CYS A 236 -20.41 -18.39 -7.07
C CYS A 236 -21.33 -18.67 -8.26
N PHE A 237 -21.87 -17.62 -8.86
CA PHE A 237 -22.71 -17.70 -10.05
C PHE A 237 -22.02 -17.14 -11.31
N VAL A 238 -20.77 -16.68 -11.18
CA VAL A 238 -19.92 -16.13 -12.24
C VAL A 238 -18.91 -17.16 -12.73
#